data_AF-O60400-F1
#
_entry.id   AF-O60400-F1
#
_cell.length_a   1.000
_cell.length_b   1.000
_cell.length_c   1.000
_cell.angle_alpha   90.00
_cell.angle_beta   90.00
_cell.angle_gamma   90.00
#
_symmetry.space_group_name_H-M   'P 1'
#
loop_
_entity.id
_entity.type
_entity.pdbx_description
1 polymer ?
#
loop_
_entity_poly.entity_id
_entity_poly.type
_entity_poly.pdbx_seq_one_letter_code
_entity_poly.pdbx_strand_id
1 'polypeptide(L)'
;QKKGNVAQKHWVGPSNLVKCKPCPVAQSAMVCGSDGHSYTSKCKLEFHACSTGKSLATLCDGPCPCLPEPEPPKHKAERSG
;
A
#
# COMPACT_ATOMS: atom_id res chain seq x y z
N GLN A 1 5.31 -26.57 -21.07
CA GLN A 1 4.01 -26.21 -20.46
C GLN A 1 4.27 -25.17 -19.37
N LYS A 2 3.91 -23.91 -19.62
CA LYS A 2 4.24 -22.73 -18.81
C LYS A 2 3.16 -22.53 -17.75
N LYS A 3 3.43 -22.93 -16.50
CA LYS A 3 2.57 -22.61 -15.36
C LYS A 3 3.22 -21.45 -14.60
N GLY A 4 2.85 -20.24 -14.99
CA GLY A 4 3.12 -19.05 -14.19
C GLY A 4 2.09 -19.00 -13.06
N ASN A 5 2.52 -19.19 -11.81
CA ASN A 5 1.85 -18.69 -10.62
C ASN A 5 2.74 -18.99 -9.40
N VAL A 6 3.45 -17.98 -8.90
CA VAL A 6 3.52 -17.65 -7.47
C VAL A 6 4.45 -16.45 -7.32
N ALA A 7 3.87 -15.27 -7.18
CA ALA A 7 4.60 -14.07 -6.82
C ALA A 7 4.90 -14.04 -5.31
N GLN A 8 5.33 -15.16 -4.72
CA GLN A 8 5.91 -15.24 -3.37
C GLN A 8 7.42 -15.08 -3.44
N LYS A 9 7.91 -14.02 -4.08
CA LYS A 9 9.35 -13.72 -3.99
C LYS A 9 9.59 -13.22 -2.57
N HIS A 10 10.07 -14.12 -1.73
CA HIS A 10 10.72 -13.82 -0.47
C HIS A 10 11.88 -12.86 -0.81
N TRP A 11 11.71 -11.57 -0.53
CA TRP A 11 12.73 -10.55 -0.79
C TRP A 11 13.87 -10.78 0.20
N VAL A 12 14.83 -11.63 -0.17
CA VAL A 12 16.11 -11.77 0.52
C VAL A 12 17.03 -10.67 -0.03
N GLY A 13 16.91 -9.47 0.53
CA GLY A 13 17.80 -8.32 0.28
C GLY A 13 18.59 -7.95 1.55
N PRO A 14 19.81 -7.38 1.42
CA PRO A 14 20.78 -7.28 2.50
C PRO A 14 20.43 -6.20 3.54
N SER A 15 20.18 -6.66 4.77
CA SER A 15 20.72 -6.14 6.04
C SER A 15 20.77 -4.62 6.28
N ASN A 16 19.66 -3.90 6.10
CA ASN A 16 19.32 -2.76 6.96
C ASN A 16 17.84 -2.87 7.33
N LEU A 17 17.59 -3.64 8.40
CA LEU A 17 16.28 -4.20 8.75
C LEU A 17 15.37 -3.12 9.32
N VAL A 18 14.74 -2.33 8.46
CA VAL A 18 13.44 -1.75 8.81
C VAL A 18 12.51 -2.96 9.01
N LYS A 19 12.06 -3.20 10.24
CA LYS A 19 11.12 -4.29 10.59
C LYS A 19 9.72 -3.96 10.05
N CYS A 20 9.59 -3.98 8.73
CA CYS A 20 8.32 -3.77 8.06
C CYS A 20 7.47 -5.03 8.16
N LYS A 21 6.21 -4.86 8.58
CA LYS A 21 5.30 -5.99 8.75
C LYS A 21 4.92 -6.56 7.39
N PRO A 22 5.15 -7.86 7.14
CA PRO A 22 4.73 -8.48 5.88
C PRO A 22 3.21 -8.46 5.77
N CYS A 23 2.71 -8.29 4.55
CA CYS A 23 1.29 -8.24 4.30
C CYS A 23 0.68 -9.64 4.24
N PRO A 24 -0.47 -9.87 4.91
CA PRO A 24 -1.21 -11.11 4.73
C PRO A 24 -1.68 -11.24 3.28
N VAL A 25 -1.88 -12.49 2.81
CA VAL A 25 -2.42 -12.80 1.47
C VAL A 25 -3.93 -12.51 1.36
N ALA A 26 -4.46 -11.68 2.27
CA ALA A 26 -5.84 -11.21 2.17
C ALA A 26 -5.94 -10.25 0.99
N GLN A 27 -6.82 -10.54 0.03
CA GLN A 27 -7.17 -9.60 -1.02
C GLN A 27 -7.85 -8.39 -0.35
N SER A 28 -7.21 -7.23 -0.42
CA SER A 28 -7.81 -5.96 0.03
C SER A 28 -8.15 -5.12 -1.19
N ALA A 29 -8.99 -4.09 -1.00
CA ALA A 29 -9.23 -3.09 -2.03
C ALA A 29 -7.92 -2.40 -2.43
N MET A 30 -7.79 -2.13 -3.74
CA MET A 30 -6.70 -1.32 -4.28
C MET A 30 -6.80 0.10 -3.73
N VAL A 31 -5.67 0.78 -3.56
CA VAL A 31 -5.61 2.14 -3.01
C VAL A 31 -4.63 2.98 -3.80
N CYS A 32 -4.90 4.29 -3.86
CA CYS A 32 -3.98 5.27 -4.41
C CYS A 32 -3.14 5.83 -3.28
N GLY A 33 -1.82 5.87 -3.44
CA GLY A 33 -0.92 6.52 -2.50
C GLY A 33 -0.84 8.03 -2.73
N SER A 34 -0.45 8.77 -1.69
CA SER A 34 -0.17 10.21 -1.78
C SER A 34 0.99 10.53 -2.73
N ASP A 35 1.77 9.52 -3.13
CA ASP A 35 2.82 9.61 -4.15
C ASP A 35 2.30 9.39 -5.58
N GLY A 36 0.99 9.22 -5.76
CA GLY A 36 0.36 9.01 -7.07
C GLY A 36 0.50 7.58 -7.61
N HIS A 37 1.00 6.63 -6.80
CA HIS A 37 1.08 5.22 -7.19
C HIS A 37 -0.11 4.41 -6.70
N SER A 38 -0.59 3.50 -7.54
CA SER A 38 -1.65 2.56 -7.18
C SER A 38 -1.05 1.32 -6.51
N TYR A 39 -1.50 1.01 -5.30
CA TYR A 39 -1.09 -0.15 -4.52
C TYR A 39 -2.24 -1.16 -4.44
N THR A 40 -1.96 -2.43 -4.70
CA THR A 40 -2.99 -3.50 -4.70
C THR A 40 -3.64 -3.73 -3.32
N SER A 41 -3.14 -3.10 -2.25
CA SER A 41 -3.74 -3.07 -0.93
C SER A 41 -3.13 -1.97 -0.08
N LYS A 42 -3.89 -1.48 0.91
CA LYS A 42 -3.36 -0.57 1.95
C LYS A 42 -2.11 -1.12 2.63
N CYS A 43 -2.08 -2.42 2.95
CA CYS A 43 -0.90 -3.01 3.56
C CYS A 43 0.35 -2.88 2.67
N LYS A 44 0.23 -3.08 1.35
CA LYS A 44 1.38 -2.93 0.44
C LYS A 44 1.88 -1.51 0.36
N LEU A 45 0.99 -0.52 0.44
CA LEU A 45 1.35 0.88 0.57
C LEU A 45 2.18 1.11 1.84
N GLU A 46 1.69 0.65 3.00
CA GLU A 46 2.39 0.77 4.29
C GLU A 46 3.75 0.04 4.28
N PHE A 47 3.79 -1.16 3.69
CA PHE A 47 5.02 -1.92 3.56
C PHE A 47 6.03 -1.19 2.67
N HIS A 48 5.59 -0.60 1.57
CA HIS A 48 6.44 0.19 0.69
C HIS A 48 6.93 1.46 1.39
N ALA A 49 6.05 2.16 2.11
CA ALA A 49 6.38 3.32 2.94
C ALA A 49 7.50 2.96 3.93
N CYS A 50 7.28 1.90 4.71
CA CYS A 50 8.25 1.39 5.67
C CYS A 50 9.56 0.95 5.00
N SER A 51 9.49 0.17 3.91
CA SER A 51 10.67 -0.38 3.24
C SER A 51 11.53 0.69 2.57
N THR A 52 10.93 1.82 2.18
CA THR A 52 11.65 2.94 1.57
C THR A 52 12.00 4.03 2.58
N GLY A 53 11.56 3.91 3.83
CA GLY A 53 11.69 4.95 4.85
C GLY A 53 10.89 6.22 4.53
N LYS A 54 9.85 6.11 3.70
CA LYS A 54 9.00 7.23 3.27
C LYS A 54 7.67 7.20 4.02
N SER A 55 7.10 8.36 4.31
CA SER A 55 5.72 8.47 4.78
C SER A 55 4.76 8.49 3.58
N LEU A 56 4.07 7.38 3.32
CA LEU A 56 3.01 7.32 2.30
C LEU A 56 1.66 7.18 3.02
N ALA A 57 0.69 7.99 2.61
CA ALA A 57 -0.69 7.86 3.05
C ALA A 57 -1.57 7.40 1.90
N THR A 58 -2.75 6.87 2.22
CA THR A 58 -3.77 6.58 1.22
C THR A 58 -4.44 7.89 0.80
N LEU A 59 -4.39 8.20 -0.49
CA LEU A 59 -5.03 9.38 -1.08
C LEU A 59 -6.50 9.11 -1.41
N CYS A 60 -6.80 7.98 -2.03
CA CYS A 60 -8.17 7.51 -2.27
C CYS A 60 -8.24 5.99 -2.25
N ASP A 61 -9.43 5.46 -1.95
CA ASP A 61 -9.74 4.05 -2.17
C ASP A 61 -9.92 3.83 -3.69
N GLY A 62 -9.25 2.83 -4.27
CA GLY A 62 -9.20 2.59 -5.71
C GLY A 62 -7.83 2.92 -6.36
N PRO A 63 -7.67 2.73 -7.68
CA PRO A 63 -6.47 3.14 -8.40
C PRO A 63 -6.35 4.66 -8.52
N CYS A 64 -5.10 5.13 -8.67
CA CYS A 64 -4.83 6.47 -9.19
C CYS A 64 -5.07 6.53 -10.71
N PRO A 65 -5.39 7.71 -11.29
CA PRO A 65 -5.66 8.96 -10.58
C PRO A 65 -6.98 8.90 -9.81
N CYS A 66 -7.03 9.53 -8.64
CA CYS A 66 -8.27 9.66 -7.89
C CYS A 66 -9.25 10.49 -8.71
N LEU A 67 -10.28 9.84 -9.25
CA LEU A 67 -11.39 10.56 -9.84
C LEU A 67 -12.18 11.25 -8.72
N PRO A 68 -12.76 12.43 -8.96
CA PRO A 68 -13.69 13.04 -8.04
C PRO A 68 -14.99 12.22 -8.03
N GLU A 69 -14.97 11.07 -7.36
CA GLU A 69 -16.18 10.28 -7.08
C GLU A 69 -16.83 10.84 -5.80
N PRO A 70 -18.17 10.96 -5.73
CA PRO A 70 -18.87 11.41 -4.52
C PRO A 70 -18.44 10.59 -3.29
N GLU A 71 -17.86 11.28 -2.33
CA GLU A 71 -17.00 10.70 -1.30
C GLU A 71 -17.74 9.75 -0.35
N PRO A 72 -17.26 8.51 -0.12
CA PRO A 72 -17.65 7.75 1.07
C PRO A 72 -16.93 8.30 2.32
N PRO A 73 -17.59 8.35 3.49
CA PRO A 73 -17.10 9.09 4.66
C PRO A 73 -15.94 8.35 5.36
N LYS A 74 -14.71 8.61 4.94
CA LYS A 74 -13.50 8.13 5.62
C LYS A 74 -13.07 9.17 6.67
N HIS A 75 -13.30 8.78 7.92
CA HIS A 75 -13.05 9.56 9.13
C HIS A 75 -11.66 10.21 9.14
N LYS A 76 -11.68 11.52 9.38
CA LYS A 76 -10.56 12.34 9.79
C LYS A 76 -9.83 11.65 10.95
N ALA A 77 -8.55 11.31 10.78
CA ALA A 77 -7.66 11.24 11.93
C ALA A 77 -7.27 12.69 12.26
N GLU A 78 -8.21 13.38 12.90
CA GLU A 78 -7.90 14.55 13.71
C GLU A 78 -6.92 14.09 14.81
N ARG A 79 -5.73 14.69 14.87
CA ARG A 79 -5.16 15.02 16.16
C ARG A 79 -4.65 16.45 16.12
N SER A 80 -5.52 17.28 16.64
CA SER A 80 -5.41 18.65 17.10
C SER A 80 -4.02 19.09 17.60
N GLY A 81 -3.70 20.35 17.28
CA GLY A 81 -3.32 21.43 18.20
C GLY A 81 -2.21 21.17 19.20
#